data_AF-A0A2E3ZNK0-F1
#
_entry.id   AF-A0A2E3ZNK0-F1
#
_cell.length_a   1.000
_cell.length_b   1.000
_cell.length_c   1.000
_cell.angle_alpha   90.00
_cell.angle_beta   90.00
_cell.angle_gamma   90.00
#
_symmetry.space_group_name_H-M   'P 1'
#
loop_
_entity.id
_entity.type
_entity.pdbx_description
1 polymer ?
#
loop_
_entity_poly.entity_id
_entity_poly.type
_entity_poly.pdbx_seq_one_letter_code
_entity_poly.pdbx_strand_id
1 'polypeptide(L)'
;MTEQTEQEIKRNPIAFGDLRGWIKALRKEGEIAEIDSEVNWDIELGNIIRMGQGTGHGPAFLFKNIKDYNHSDSLSTQVFTGGQGSYSRLAMMFGMPRDTPVRDLVRVCRT
;
A
#
# COMPACT_ATOMS: atom_id res chain seq x y z
N MET A 1 -21.33 -17.53 -29.76
CA MET A 1 -20.82 -17.19 -28.41
C MET A 1 -19.44 -17.78 -28.30
N THR A 2 -18.39 -16.97 -28.42
CA THR A 2 -17.00 -17.41 -28.29
C THR A 2 -16.71 -17.75 -26.83
N GLU A 3 -16.39 -19.02 -26.57
CA GLU A 3 -15.73 -19.44 -25.33
C GLU A 3 -14.42 -18.67 -25.21
N GLN A 4 -14.39 -17.69 -24.31
CA GLN A 4 -13.11 -17.16 -23.83
C GLN A 4 -12.51 -18.25 -22.96
N THR A 5 -11.46 -18.89 -23.47
CA THR A 5 -10.63 -19.84 -22.73
C THR A 5 -10.21 -19.17 -21.42
N GLU A 6 -10.62 -19.72 -20.27
CA GLU A 6 -10.20 -19.21 -18.97
C GLU A 6 -8.67 -19.35 -18.89
N GLN A 7 -7.95 -18.24 -19.00
CA GLN A 7 -6.51 -18.23 -18.75
C GLN A 7 -6.27 -18.63 -17.28
N GLU A 8 -5.37 -19.59 -17.09
CA GLU A 8 -4.94 -20.05 -15.77
C GLU A 8 -4.29 -18.88 -15.02
N ILE A 9 -4.94 -18.41 -13.95
CA ILE A 9 -4.44 -17.27 -13.17
C ILE A 9 -3.29 -17.76 -12.29
N LYS A 10 -2.06 -17.41 -12.67
CA LYS A 10 -0.84 -17.77 -11.92
C LYS A 10 -0.33 -16.59 -11.12
N ARG A 11 -0.18 -16.79 -9.81
CA ARG A 11 0.64 -15.94 -8.95
C ARG A 11 2.11 -16.37 -9.05
N ASN A 12 3.03 -15.42 -9.06
CA ASN A 12 4.44 -15.70 -8.82
C ASN A 12 4.77 -15.23 -7.40
N PRO A 13 4.78 -16.11 -6.37
CA PRO A 13 4.93 -15.67 -5.00
C PRO A 13 6.15 -14.76 -4.80
N ILE A 14 5.93 -13.57 -4.26
CA ILE A 14 6.99 -12.62 -3.91
C ILE A 14 7.07 -12.52 -2.40
N ALA A 15 8.27 -12.62 -1.86
CA ALA A 15 8.54 -12.35 -0.46
C ALA A 15 9.24 -10.98 -0.33
N PHE A 16 8.62 -10.08 0.42
CA PHE A 16 9.26 -8.81 0.81
C PHE A 16 10.06 -8.92 2.11
N GLY A 17 10.12 -10.10 2.71
CA GLY A 17 10.70 -10.32 4.03
C GLY A 17 9.77 -9.79 5.11
N ASP A 18 9.81 -8.48 5.35
CA ASP A 18 9.03 -7.80 6.38
C ASP A 18 8.37 -6.51 5.87
N LEU A 19 7.72 -5.76 6.78
CA LEU A 19 7.08 -4.50 6.46
C LEU A 19 8.06 -3.47 5.86
N ARG A 20 9.32 -3.45 6.29
CA ARG A 20 10.34 -2.52 5.79
C ARG A 20 10.71 -2.86 4.35
N GLY A 21 10.80 -4.15 4.02
CA GLY A 21 10.98 -4.62 2.65
C GLY A 21 9.78 -4.28 1.77
N TRP A 22 8.55 -4.35 2.30
CA TRP A 22 7.36 -3.90 1.57
C TRP A 22 7.38 -2.39 1.29
N ILE A 23 7.70 -1.56 2.30
CA ILE A 23 7.87 -0.11 2.12
C ILE A 23 8.95 0.19 1.06
N LYS A 24 10.05 -0.56 1.04
CA LYS A 24 11.11 -0.40 0.02
C LYS A 24 10.61 -0.75 -1.38
N ALA A 25 9.78 -1.78 -1.54
CA ALA A 25 9.18 -2.13 -2.82
C ALA A 25 8.23 -1.02 -3.31
N LEU A 26 7.37 -0.50 -2.42
CA LEU A 26 6.49 0.63 -2.75
C LEU A 26 7.28 1.87 -3.18
N ARG A 27 8.39 2.17 -2.50
CA ARG A 27 9.30 3.27 -2.86
C ARG A 27 9.88 3.10 -4.26
N LYS A 28 10.30 1.88 -4.61
CA LYS A 28 10.85 1.57 -5.93
C LYS A 28 9.82 1.78 -7.05
N GLU A 29 8.56 1.45 -6.79
CA GLU A 29 7.47 1.55 -7.77
C GLU A 29 6.75 2.91 -7.77
N GLY A 30 7.18 3.87 -6.94
CA GLY A 30 6.55 5.19 -6.84
C GLY A 30 5.15 5.18 -6.23
N GLU A 31 4.82 4.16 -5.45
CA GLU A 31 3.49 3.89 -4.88
C GLU A 31 3.35 4.40 -3.43
N ILE A 32 4.32 5.20 -2.96
CA ILE A 32 4.38 5.74 -1.59
C ILE A 32 4.73 7.23 -1.61
N ALA A 33 4.02 8.01 -0.80
CA ALA A 33 4.32 9.38 -0.48
C ALA A 33 4.97 9.45 0.91
N GLU A 34 6.15 10.06 0.99
CA GLU A 34 6.86 10.27 2.24
C GLU A 34 6.65 11.71 2.68
N ILE A 35 6.20 11.88 3.93
CA ILE A 35 5.84 13.18 4.49
C ILE A 35 6.83 13.47 5.63
N ASP A 36 7.75 14.38 5.36
CA ASP A 36 8.79 14.82 6.29
C ASP A 36 8.35 16.02 7.15
N SER A 37 7.31 16.75 6.72
CA SER A 37 6.69 17.83 7.51
C SER A 37 6.08 17.29 8.79
N GLU A 38 6.11 18.08 9.87
CA GLU A 38 5.44 17.73 11.12
C GLU A 38 3.93 17.64 10.88
N VAL A 39 3.33 16.53 11.32
CA VAL A 39 1.89 16.28 11.23
C VAL A 39 1.34 16.03 12.63
N ASN A 40 0.20 16.65 12.93
CA ASN A 40 -0.53 16.40 14.16
C ASN A 40 -1.26 15.04 14.10
N TRP A 41 -1.04 14.22 15.11
CA TRP A 41 -1.73 12.94 15.23
C TRP A 41 -3.24 13.13 15.47
N ASP A 42 -3.62 14.25 16.10
CA ASP A 42 -5.02 14.58 16.36
C ASP A 42 -5.68 15.15 15.09
N ILE A 43 -6.54 14.34 14.48
CA ILE A 43 -7.36 14.63 13.29
C ILE A 43 -6.58 14.83 11.98
N GLU A 44 -5.50 15.62 11.96
CA GLU A 44 -4.78 15.99 10.74
C GLU A 44 -4.26 14.76 9.98
N LEU A 45 -3.53 13.87 10.65
CA LEU A 45 -3.01 12.64 10.06
C LEU A 45 -4.14 11.79 9.44
N GLY A 46 -5.24 11.61 10.18
CA GLY A 46 -6.41 10.88 9.71
C GLY A 46 -7.08 11.53 8.49
N ASN A 47 -7.18 12.86 8.48
CA ASN A 47 -7.75 13.61 7.36
C ASN A 47 -6.91 13.48 6.09
N ILE A 48 -5.58 13.59 6.19
CA ILE A 48 -4.67 13.38 5.04
C ILE A 48 -4.90 12.00 4.43
N ILE A 49 -4.92 10.96 5.28
CA ILE A 49 -5.15 9.58 4.85
C ILE A 49 -6.51 9.44 4.17
N ARG A 50 -7.57 10.00 4.78
CA ARG A 50 -8.94 9.88 4.26
C ARG A 50 -9.12 10.58 2.93
N MET A 51 -8.48 11.73 2.74
CA MET A 51 -8.45 12.47 1.48
C MET A 51 -7.71 11.67 0.39
N GLY A 52 -6.53 11.13 0.71
CA GLY A 52 -5.79 10.25 -0.19
C GLY A 52 -6.60 9.03 -0.61
N GLN A 53 -7.22 8.34 0.35
CA GLN A 53 -8.08 7.18 0.10
C GLN A 53 -9.30 7.54 -0.76
N GLY A 54 -9.89 8.72 -0.56
CA GLY A 54 -11.07 9.19 -1.30
C GLY A 54 -10.84 9.30 -2.81
N THR A 55 -9.59 9.38 -3.26
CA THR A 55 -9.25 9.41 -4.69
C THR A 55 -9.37 8.04 -5.38
N GLY A 56 -9.46 6.94 -4.63
CA GLY A 56 -9.47 5.56 -5.15
C GLY A 56 -8.11 5.01 -5.61
N HIS A 57 -7.11 5.88 -5.77
CA HIS A 57 -5.78 5.55 -6.31
C HIS A 57 -4.65 6.21 -5.51
N GLY A 58 -4.95 6.71 -4.30
CA GLY A 58 -3.99 7.42 -3.47
C GLY A 58 -2.75 6.56 -3.16
N PRO A 59 -1.57 7.19 -2.98
CA PRO A 59 -0.37 6.47 -2.61
C PRO A 59 -0.51 5.86 -1.21
N ALA A 60 0.38 4.94 -0.86
CA ALA A 60 0.63 4.66 0.55
C ALA A 60 1.30 5.89 1.18
N PHE A 61 1.14 6.09 2.49
CA PHE A 61 1.76 7.21 3.19
C PHE A 61 2.77 6.69 4.21
N LEU A 62 3.92 7.36 4.30
CA LEU A 62 4.86 7.21 5.40
C LEU A 62 5.10 8.60 6.01
N PHE A 63 4.44 8.86 7.12
CA PHE A 63 4.67 10.04 7.95
C PHE A 63 5.89 9.79 8.82
N LYS A 64 6.87 10.69 8.77
CA LYS A 64 8.15 10.52 9.48
C LYS A 64 8.36 11.47 10.65
N ASN A 65 7.46 12.43 10.81
CA ASN A 65 7.56 13.51 11.77
C ASN A 65 6.16 13.72 12.37
N ILE A 66 5.93 13.14 13.55
CA ILE A 66 4.65 13.20 14.25
C ILE A 66 4.82 14.10 15.47
N LYS A 67 3.96 15.12 15.58
CA LYS A 67 3.93 16.05 16.71
C LYS A 67 3.90 15.28 18.04
N ASP A 68 4.73 15.68 19.01
CA ASP A 68 4.87 15.07 20.34
C ASP A 68 5.50 13.65 20.39
N TYR A 69 5.92 13.09 19.25
CA TYR A 69 6.46 11.72 19.13
C TYR A 69 7.90 11.64 18.61
N ASN A 70 8.62 12.76 18.59
CA ASN A 70 10.03 12.84 18.13
C ASN A 70 11.04 12.76 19.29
N HIS A 71 10.70 12.08 20.37
CA HIS A 71 11.56 11.92 21.55
C HIS A 71 12.28 10.57 21.54
N SER A 72 13.42 10.48 22.24
CA SER A 72 14.24 9.25 22.28
C SER A 72 13.54 8.06 22.96
N ASP A 73 12.54 8.34 23.79
CA ASP A 73 11.69 7.37 24.49
C ASP A 73 10.36 7.09 23.78
N SER A 74 10.10 7.72 22.63
CA SER A 74 8.92 7.46 21.82
C SER A 74 8.98 6.06 21.20
N LEU A 75 7.90 5.28 21.34
CA LEU A 75 7.82 3.91 20.79
C LEU A 75 7.91 3.86 19.27
N SER A 76 7.41 4.90 18.59
CA SER A 76 7.52 5.06 17.15
C SER A 76 7.51 6.54 16.80
N THR A 77 8.38 6.93 15.89
CA THR A 77 8.44 8.28 15.30
C THR A 77 7.77 8.34 13.92
N GLN A 78 7.33 7.18 13.40
CA GLN A 78 6.81 7.04 12.04
C GLN A 78 5.48 6.29 12.01
N VAL A 79 4.63 6.66 11.06
CA VAL A 79 3.34 6.01 10.82
C VAL A 79 3.22 5.69 9.33
N PHE A 80 3.06 4.40 9.02
CA PHE A 80 2.83 3.89 7.67
C PHE A 80 1.36 3.52 7.48
N THR A 81 0.72 4.00 6.41
CA THR A 81 -0.70 3.75 6.13
C THR A 81 -0.96 3.55 4.64
N GLY A 82 -2.14 3.02 4.28
CA GLY A 82 -2.56 2.90 2.89
C GLY A 82 -1.80 1.85 2.05
N GLY A 83 -0.97 1.01 2.68
CA GLY A 83 -0.13 0.03 2.00
C GLY A 83 -0.88 -0.94 1.07
N GLN A 84 -2.13 -1.28 1.40
CA GLN A 84 -3.01 -2.13 0.57
C GLN A 84 -4.19 -1.36 -0.02
N GLY A 85 -4.12 -0.03 -0.04
CA GLY A 85 -5.23 0.85 -0.45
C GLY A 85 -5.51 0.92 -1.95
N SER A 86 -4.83 0.13 -2.79
CA SER A 86 -5.06 0.09 -4.24
C SER A 86 -4.96 -1.33 -4.79
N TYR A 87 -5.68 -1.61 -5.88
CA TYR A 87 -5.59 -2.88 -6.58
C TYR A 87 -4.21 -3.13 -7.21
N SER A 88 -3.53 -2.08 -7.68
CA SER A 88 -2.13 -2.14 -8.15
C SER A 88 -1.21 -2.70 -7.05
N ARG A 89 -1.30 -2.16 -5.82
CA ARG A 89 -0.49 -2.61 -4.68
C ARG A 89 -0.87 -4.02 -4.22
N LEU A 90 -2.15 -4.38 -4.25
CA LEU A 90 -2.60 -5.76 -3.98
C LEU A 90 -2.03 -6.74 -5.02
N ALA A 91 -2.02 -6.38 -6.31
CA ALA A 91 -1.44 -7.20 -7.36
C ALA A 91 0.07 -7.38 -7.17
N MET A 92 0.80 -6.31 -6.83
CA MET A 92 2.21 -6.40 -6.45
C MET A 92 2.42 -7.38 -5.29
N MET A 93 1.54 -7.34 -4.28
CA MET A 93 1.66 -8.20 -3.11
C MET A 93 1.39 -9.67 -3.42
N PHE A 94 0.52 -9.96 -4.39
CA PHE A 94 0.31 -11.31 -4.91
C PHE A 94 1.36 -11.73 -5.95
N GLY A 95 2.31 -10.86 -6.28
CA GLY A 95 3.31 -11.14 -7.31
C GLY A 95 2.70 -11.29 -8.71
N MET A 96 1.72 -10.45 -8.99
CA MET A 96 1.00 -10.35 -10.26
C MET A 96 1.30 -9.00 -10.93
N PRO A 97 1.07 -8.86 -12.24
CA PRO A 97 1.16 -7.56 -12.93
C PRO A 97 0.29 -6.48 -12.28
N ARG A 98 0.74 -5.23 -12.20
CA ARG A 98 0.01 -4.14 -11.51
C ARG A 98 -1.34 -3.79 -12.14
N ASP A 99 -1.48 -4.07 -13.44
CA ASP A 99 -2.68 -3.91 -14.24
C ASP A 99 -3.59 -5.14 -14.22
N THR A 100 -3.31 -6.13 -13.35
CA THR A 100 -4.15 -7.32 -13.18
C THR A 100 -5.61 -6.92 -12.92
N PRO A 101 -6.57 -7.45 -13.69
CA PRO A 101 -7.99 -7.19 -13.45
C PRO A 101 -8.43 -7.60 -12.05
N VAL A 102 -9.25 -6.76 -11.40
CA VAL A 102 -9.73 -6.99 -10.02
C VAL A 102 -10.40 -8.35 -9.86
N ARG A 103 -11.12 -8.82 -10.87
CA ARG A 103 -11.76 -10.14 -10.87
C ARG A 103 -10.75 -11.27 -10.68
N ASP A 104 -9.57 -11.12 -11.26
CA ASP A 104 -8.52 -12.14 -11.23
C ASP A 104 -7.81 -12.12 -9.87
N LEU A 105 -7.61 -10.94 -9.27
CA LEU A 105 -7.17 -10.81 -7.87
C LEU A 105 -8.14 -11.52 -6.91
N VAL A 106 -9.45 -11.35 -7.09
CA VAL A 106 -10.48 -12.02 -6.28
C VAL A 106 -10.44 -13.54 -6.47
N ARG A 107 -10.24 -14.03 -7.70
CA ARG A 107 -10.13 -15.47 -7.97
C ARG A 107 -8.95 -16.10 -7.23
N VAL A 108 -7.80 -15.43 -7.16
CA VAL A 108 -6.61 -15.92 -6.42
C VAL A 108 -6.87 -16.07 -4.91
N CYS A 109 -7.75 -15.24 -4.33
CA CYS A 109 -8.08 -15.35 -2.91
C CYS A 109 -9.10 -16.45 -2.57
N ARG A 110 -9.73 -17.09 -3.57
CA ARG A 110 -10.77 -18.11 -3.39
C ARG A 110 -10.27 -19.55 -3.50
N THR A 111 -9.02 -19.73 -3.92
CA THR A 111 -8.34 -21.03 -4.05
C THR A 111 -7.54 -21.35 -2.80
#